data_AF-A0A7V0NHA4-F1
#
_entry.id   AF-A0A7V0NHA4-F1
#
_cell.length_a   1.000
_cell.length_b   1.000
_cell.length_c   1.000
_cell.angle_alpha   90.00
_cell.angle_beta   90.00
_cell.angle_gamma   90.00
#
_symmetry.space_group_name_H-M   'P 1'
#
loop_
_entity.id
_entity.type
_entity.pdbx_description
1 polymer ?
#
loop_
_entity_poly.entity_id
_entity_poly.type
_entity_poly.pdbx_seq_one_letter_code
_entity_poly.pdbx_strand_id
1 'polypeptide(L)'
;MSKIIQFREDFERRESYMLAPYAVHNSDSRGRHYPEPKHPYRPPFERDRERIIHSTAFRRLQYKTQVFVNHEGDHYRTRMSHTLEVATVSRTIAQTLRLNTDLAEAIALAHD
;
A
#
# COMPACT_ATOMS: atom_id res chain seq x y z
N MET A 1 -18.23 20.87 -6.29
CA MET A 1 -17.26 21.06 -5.19
C MET A 1 -17.76 20.55 -3.84
N SER A 2 -18.97 20.90 -3.39
CA SER A 2 -19.53 20.45 -2.09
C SER A 2 -19.55 18.93 -1.87
N LYS A 3 -20.01 18.12 -2.83
CA LYS A 3 -20.06 16.65 -2.70
C LYS A 3 -18.69 15.96 -2.53
N ILE A 4 -17.62 16.55 -3.07
CA ILE A 4 -16.27 15.96 -3.05
C ILE A 4 -15.65 16.11 -1.65
N ILE A 5 -15.83 17.28 -1.04
CA ILE A 5 -15.36 17.55 0.33
C ILE A 5 -16.09 16.62 1.30
N GLN A 6 -17.41 16.46 1.12
CA GLN A 6 -18.23 15.57 1.93
C GLN A 6 -17.77 14.10 1.84
N PHE A 7 -17.39 13.62 0.65
CA PHE A 7 -16.88 12.25 0.49
C PHE A 7 -15.62 12.00 1.33
N ARG A 8 -14.70 12.97 1.35
CA ARG A 8 -13.44 12.82 2.08
C ARG A 8 -13.65 12.88 3.60
N GLU A 9 -14.47 13.81 4.07
CA GLU A 9 -14.83 13.90 5.50
C GLU A 9 -15.56 12.64 5.97
N ASP A 10 -16.47 12.09 5.14
CA ASP A 10 -17.15 10.83 5.45
C ASP A 10 -16.18 9.64 5.46
N PHE A 11 -15.17 9.63 4.59
CA PHE A 11 -14.11 8.62 4.61
C PHE A 11 -13.28 8.70 5.89
N GLU A 12 -12.75 9.89 6.22
CA GLU A 12 -11.92 10.13 7.41
C GLU A 12 -12.71 9.78 8.69
N ARG A 13 -14.01 10.12 8.73
CA ARG A 13 -14.90 9.73 9.83
C ARG A 13 -15.11 8.22 9.91
N ARG A 14 -15.30 7.52 8.79
CA ARG A 14 -15.44 6.05 8.80
C ARG A 14 -14.14 5.40 9.26
N GLU A 15 -13.00 5.88 8.77
CA GLU A 15 -11.69 5.40 9.16
C GLU A 15 -11.47 5.50 10.68
N SER A 16 -11.84 6.62 11.30
CA SER A 16 -11.66 6.82 12.75
C SER A 16 -12.44 5.81 13.60
N TYR A 17 -13.61 5.36 13.14
CA TYR A 17 -14.37 4.31 13.83
C TYR A 17 -13.91 2.90 13.48
N MET A 18 -13.32 2.69 12.30
CA MET A 18 -12.98 1.38 11.76
C MET A 18 -11.57 0.92 12.13
N LEU A 19 -10.61 1.82 12.32
CA LEU A 19 -9.26 1.46 12.73
C LEU A 19 -9.10 1.36 14.26
N ALA A 20 -8.08 0.64 14.71
CA ALA A 20 -7.70 0.58 16.11
C ALA A 20 -7.11 1.93 16.58
N PRO A 21 -7.17 2.27 17.88
CA PRO A 21 -6.63 3.53 18.41
C PRO A 21 -5.12 3.75 18.17
N TYR A 22 -4.38 2.66 17.93
CA TYR A 22 -2.95 2.67 17.65
C TYR A 22 -2.61 2.64 16.16
N ALA A 23 -3.61 2.59 15.28
CA ALA A 23 -3.39 2.59 13.85
C ALA A 23 -3.04 3.99 13.34
N VAL A 24 -2.28 4.07 12.26
CA VAL A 24 -2.02 5.33 11.56
C VAL A 24 -3.24 5.69 10.71
N HIS A 25 -3.84 6.86 10.94
CA HIS A 25 -4.93 7.35 10.10
C HIS A 25 -4.40 8.07 8.86
N ASN A 26 -5.17 8.09 7.78
CA ASN A 26 -4.84 8.87 6.59
C ASN A 26 -4.74 10.37 6.90
N SER A 27 -5.53 10.86 7.86
CA SER A 27 -5.46 12.24 8.38
C SER A 27 -4.13 12.58 9.06
N ASP A 28 -3.44 11.58 9.61
CA ASP A 28 -2.20 11.75 10.38
C ASP A 28 -0.95 11.74 9.50
N SER A 29 -1.13 11.62 8.18
CA SER A 29 -0.04 11.72 7.22
C SER A 29 0.69 13.06 7.38
N ARG A 30 2.01 13.00 7.47
CA ARG A 30 2.88 14.20 7.47
C ARG A 30 2.95 14.90 6.10
N GLY A 31 2.21 14.40 5.11
CA GLY A 31 2.21 14.92 3.75
C GLY A 31 3.40 14.42 2.92
N ARG A 32 3.73 15.17 1.87
CA ARG A 32 4.78 14.81 0.91
C ARG A 32 5.87 15.86 0.89
N HIS A 33 7.08 15.42 0.55
CA HIS A 33 8.22 16.32 0.39
C HIS A 33 7.98 17.41 -0.67
N TYR A 34 7.36 17.03 -1.80
CA TYR A 34 6.94 17.98 -2.82
C TYR A 34 5.45 18.30 -2.65
N PRO A 35 5.07 19.59 -2.52
CA PRO A 35 3.68 19.99 -2.39
C PRO A 35 2.85 19.48 -3.56
N GLU A 36 1.72 18.86 -3.26
CA GLU A 36 0.74 18.46 -4.25
C GLU A 36 -0.68 18.66 -3.69
N PRO A 37 -1.65 18.93 -4.57
CA PRO A 37 -3.04 19.03 -4.13
C PRO A 37 -3.52 17.70 -3.55
N LYS A 38 -4.35 17.79 -2.51
CA LYS A 38 -5.07 16.63 -1.98
C LYS A 38 -5.96 16.05 -3.08
N HIS A 39 -5.99 14.73 -3.18
CA HIS A 39 -6.83 14.07 -4.17
C HIS A 39 -8.30 14.13 -3.72
N PRO A 40 -9.26 14.31 -4.64
CA PRO A 40 -10.67 14.46 -4.30
C PRO A 40 -11.27 13.25 -3.57
N TYR A 41 -10.80 12.04 -3.86
CA TYR A 41 -11.40 10.80 -3.34
C TYR A 41 -10.41 9.68 -2.97
N ARG A 42 -9.11 9.85 -3.24
CA ARG A 42 -8.09 8.83 -2.90
C ARG A 42 -7.32 9.30 -1.67
N PRO A 43 -7.34 8.58 -0.54
CA PRO A 43 -6.52 8.88 0.62
C PRO A 43 -5.01 8.81 0.29
N PRO A 44 -4.14 9.47 1.08
CA PRO A 44 -2.71 9.55 0.80
C PRO A 44 -2.05 8.18 0.59
N PHE A 45 -2.32 7.19 1.45
CA PHE A 45 -1.65 5.88 1.36
C PHE A 45 -2.16 5.02 0.20
N GLU A 46 -3.43 5.14 -0.17
CA GLU A 46 -3.96 4.52 -1.40
C GLU A 46 -3.24 5.05 -2.65
N ARG A 47 -3.01 6.37 -2.70
CA ARG A 47 -2.26 6.99 -3.81
C ARG A 47 -0.81 6.52 -3.87
N ASP A 48 -0.20 6.26 -2.72
CA ASP A 48 1.18 5.78 -2.64
C ASP A 48 1.27 4.36 -3.18
N ARG A 49 0.38 3.48 -2.72
CA ARG A 49 0.23 2.12 -3.26
C ARG A 49 0.15 2.10 -4.78
N GLU A 50 -0.76 2.88 -5.36
CA GLU A 50 -0.96 2.91 -6.81
C GLU A 50 0.27 3.43 -7.56
N ARG A 51 0.94 4.46 -7.04
CA ARG A 51 2.18 4.98 -7.64
C ARG A 51 3.29 3.93 -7.63
N ILE A 52 3.41 3.15 -6.56
CA ILE A 52 4.39 2.07 -6.44
C ILE A 52 4.11 0.99 -7.50
N ILE A 53 2.87 0.50 -7.60
CA ILE A 53 2.48 -0.55 -8.57
C ILE A 53 2.77 -0.13 -10.01
N HIS A 54 2.53 1.14 -10.35
CA HIS A 54 2.75 1.67 -11.71
C HIS A 54 4.19 2.12 -11.98
N SER A 55 5.08 2.00 -10.99
CA SER A 55 6.47 2.42 -11.16
C SER A 55 7.25 1.46 -12.06
N THR A 56 8.23 2.00 -12.78
CA THR A 56 9.17 1.18 -13.55
C THR A 56 10.01 0.27 -12.64
N ALA A 57 10.30 0.69 -11.41
CA ALA A 57 11.04 -0.12 -10.44
C ALA A 57 10.26 -1.39 -10.06
N PHE A 58 8.97 -1.26 -9.72
CA PHE A 58 8.11 -2.40 -9.41
C PHE A 58 7.98 -3.35 -10.59
N ARG A 59 7.77 -2.83 -11.81
CA ARG A 59 7.73 -3.67 -13.04
C ARG A 59 9.02 -4.46 -13.26
N ARG A 60 10.20 -3.91 -12.93
CA ARG A 60 11.48 -4.62 -13.04
C ARG A 60 11.60 -5.80 -12.08
N LEU A 61 10.86 -5.84 -10.98
CA LEU A 61 10.86 -6.97 -10.06
C LEU A 61 10.39 -8.27 -10.71
N GLN A 62 9.60 -8.18 -11.80
CA GLN A 62 9.17 -9.34 -12.59
C GLN A 62 10.36 -10.12 -13.16
N TYR A 63 11.46 -9.44 -13.47
CA TYR A 63 12.62 -10.04 -14.12
C TYR A 63 13.80 -10.27 -13.17
N LYS A 64 13.63 -9.99 -11.87
CA LYS A 64 14.65 -10.28 -10.85
C LYS A 64 14.28 -11.57 -10.13
N THR A 65 15.20 -12.54 -10.14
CA THR A 65 15.06 -13.76 -9.35
C THR A 65 15.23 -13.47 -7.86
N GLN A 66 14.45 -14.14 -7.02
CA GLN A 66 14.75 -14.22 -5.59
C GLN A 66 15.79 -15.32 -5.40
N VAL A 67 16.79 -15.11 -4.53
CA VAL A 67 18.00 -15.92 -4.36
C VAL A 67 17.71 -17.43 -4.31
N PHE A 68 17.88 -18.13 -5.43
CA PHE A 68 18.07 -19.58 -5.49
C PHE A 68 19.02 -19.95 -6.63
N VAL A 69 20.04 -20.72 -6.28
CA VAL A 69 21.00 -21.36 -7.19
C VAL A 69 20.43 -22.70 -7.63
N ASN A 70 20.50 -22.94 -8.94
CA ASN A 70 20.14 -24.15 -9.69
C ASN A 70 20.19 -25.46 -8.90
N HIS A 71 19.04 -26.05 -8.58
CA HIS A 71 18.78 -27.49 -8.71
C HIS A 71 17.26 -27.74 -8.64
N GLU A 72 16.68 -28.13 -9.77
CA GLU A 72 15.43 -28.90 -9.92
C GLU A 72 14.13 -28.35 -9.29
N GLY A 73 13.38 -27.53 -10.04
CA GLY A 73 11.97 -27.26 -9.70
C GLY A 73 11.33 -26.12 -10.50
N ASP A 74 10.21 -26.41 -11.18
CA ASP A 74 9.56 -25.59 -12.22
C ASP A 74 8.81 -24.33 -11.71
N HIS A 75 9.17 -23.81 -10.53
CA HIS A 75 8.46 -22.71 -9.86
C HIS A 75 9.42 -21.67 -9.29
N TYR A 76 10.14 -20.96 -10.17
CA TYR A 76 11.00 -19.87 -9.75
C TYR A 76 10.17 -18.66 -9.29
N ARG A 77 10.32 -18.27 -8.02
CA ARG A 77 9.78 -17.00 -7.53
C ARG A 77 10.61 -15.83 -8.05
N THR A 78 9.91 -14.84 -8.59
CA THR A 78 10.50 -13.54 -8.89
C THR A 78 10.39 -12.65 -7.65
N ARG A 79 11.18 -11.58 -7.59
CA ARG A 79 11.00 -10.55 -6.56
C ARG A 79 9.59 -9.97 -6.59
N MET A 80 8.96 -9.92 -7.77
CA MET A 80 7.56 -9.50 -7.89
C MET A 80 6.59 -10.48 -7.22
N SER A 81 6.71 -11.79 -7.48
CA SER A 81 5.82 -12.78 -6.83
C SER A 81 5.98 -12.78 -5.32
N HIS A 82 7.23 -12.67 -4.83
CA HIS A 82 7.50 -12.52 -3.41
C HIS A 82 6.86 -11.25 -2.82
N THR A 83 7.05 -10.12 -3.48
CA THR A 83 6.49 -8.83 -3.05
C THR A 83 4.96 -8.88 -2.98
N LEU A 84 4.29 -9.54 -3.93
CA LEU A 84 2.84 -9.72 -3.92
C LEU A 84 2.36 -10.63 -2.78
N GLU A 85 3.11 -11.69 -2.45
CA GLU A 85 2.81 -12.55 -1.30
C GLU A 85 2.97 -11.80 0.03
N VAL A 86 4.08 -11.05 0.18
CA VAL A 86 4.32 -10.19 1.36
C VAL A 86 3.22 -9.14 1.48
N ALA A 87 2.81 -8.50 0.39
CA ALA A 87 1.70 -7.55 0.37
C ALA A 87 0.38 -8.18 0.83
N THR A 88 0.08 -9.40 0.36
CA THR A 88 -1.14 -10.12 0.74
C THR A 88 -1.14 -10.47 2.23
N VAL A 89 -0.05 -11.03 2.74
CA VAL A 89 0.11 -11.37 4.17
C VAL A 89 0.06 -10.11 5.04
N SER A 90 0.75 -9.04 4.64
CA SER A 90 0.75 -7.74 5.32
C SER A 90 -0.67 -7.17 5.42
N ARG A 91 -1.44 -7.21 4.33
CA ARG A 91 -2.85 -6.80 4.34
C ARG A 91 -3.69 -7.62 5.29
N THR A 92 -3.57 -8.95 5.29
CA THR A 92 -4.33 -9.82 6.19
C THR A 92 -4.03 -9.47 7.65
N ILE A 93 -2.76 -9.35 8.02
CA ILE A 93 -2.35 -8.96 9.38
C ILE A 93 -2.91 -7.57 9.73
N ALA A 94 -2.78 -6.60 8.84
CA ALA A 94 -3.30 -5.25 9.06
C ALA A 94 -4.82 -5.24 9.25
N GLN A 95 -5.57 -6.00 8.44
CA GLN A 95 -7.02 -6.13 8.58
C GLN A 95 -7.41 -6.75 9.93
N THR A 96 -6.77 -7.86 10.31
CA THR A 96 -7.06 -8.56 11.58
C THR A 96 -6.79 -7.67 12.79
N LEU A 97 -5.75 -6.83 12.72
CA LEU A 97 -5.38 -5.89 13.78
C LEU A 97 -6.05 -4.52 13.67
N ARG A 98 -6.96 -4.33 12.70
CA ARG A 98 -7.61 -3.04 12.40
C ARG A 98 -6.60 -1.90 12.19
N LEU A 99 -5.48 -2.20 11.54
CA LEU A 99 -4.48 -1.22 11.08
C LEU A 99 -4.84 -0.67 9.70
N ASN A 100 -4.14 0.38 9.28
CA ASN A 100 -4.31 0.96 7.94
C ASN A 100 -3.76 0.03 6.86
N THR A 101 -4.66 -0.64 6.14
CA THR A 101 -4.32 -1.67 5.16
C THR A 101 -3.61 -1.12 3.94
N ASP A 102 -3.96 0.10 3.52
CA ASP A 102 -3.34 0.72 2.35
C ASP A 102 -1.91 1.16 2.65
N LEU A 103 -1.65 1.64 3.87
CA LEU A 103 -0.28 1.92 4.34
C LEU A 103 0.56 0.65 4.42
N ALA A 104 0.02 -0.40 5.06
CA ALA A 104 0.72 -1.68 5.22
C ALA A 104 1.06 -2.33 3.87
N GLU A 105 0.14 -2.26 2.91
CA GLU A 105 0.36 -2.76 1.56
C GLU A 105 1.34 -1.88 0.78
N ALA A 106 1.24 -0.56 0.86
CA ALA A 106 2.18 0.35 0.18
C ALA A 106 3.62 0.08 0.62
N ILE A 107 3.86 -0.08 1.93
CA ILE A 107 5.18 -0.43 2.46
C ILE A 107 5.63 -1.79 1.92
N ALA A 108 4.76 -2.80 1.97
CA ALA A 108 5.08 -4.14 1.48
C ALA A 108 5.41 -4.15 -0.02
N LEU A 109 4.73 -3.35 -0.84
CA LEU A 109 5.00 -3.29 -2.29
C LEU A 109 6.30 -2.57 -2.65
N ALA A 110 6.82 -1.73 -1.76
CA ALA A 110 8.02 -0.90 -2.01
C ALA A 110 9.27 -1.36 -1.24
N HIS A 111 9.19 -2.44 -0.45
CA HIS A 111 10.29 -2.85 0.42
C HIS A 111 11.49 -3.46 -0.32
N ASP A 112 11.28 -4.02 -1.51
CA ASP A 112 12.25 -4.80 -2.29
C ASP A 112 12.67 -4.16 -3.63
#